data_AF-A0A7X9AD15-F1
#
_entry.id   AF-A0A7X9AD15-F1
#
_cell.length_a   1.000
_cell.length_b   1.000
_cell.length_c   1.000
_cell.angle_alpha   90.00
_cell.angle_beta   90.00
_cell.angle_gamma   90.00
#
_symmetry.space_group_name_H-M   'P 1'
#
loop_
_entity.id
_entity.type
_entity.pdbx_description
1 polymer ?
#
loop_
_entity_poly.entity_id
_entity_poly.type
_entity_poly.pdbx_seq_one_letter_code
_entity_poly.pdbx_strand_id
1 'polypeptide(L)'
;ESSTLGYALFLQRRGGLTLEQRGLDPTKFVACGGGFPIFIDGIGCVAAVMVSGLTDVEDHDVLVRVFARYLGVEDVPRYPVP
;
A
#
# COMPACT_ATOMS: atom_id res chain seq x y z
N GLU A 1 -8.38 2.02 1.91
CA GLU A 1 -7.60 1.31 0.88
C GLU A 1 -6.88 0.11 1.50
N SER A 2 -6.42 -0.86 0.70
CA SER A 2 -5.68 -2.04 1.16
C SER A 2 -4.20 -2.01 0.76
N SER A 3 -3.61 -0.81 0.61
CA SER A 3 -2.21 -0.63 0.21
C SER A 3 -1.24 -1.00 1.34
N THR A 4 0.01 -1.28 1.00
CA THR A 4 1.07 -1.53 1.99
C THR A 4 1.40 -0.27 2.81
N LEU A 5 1.28 0.93 2.22
CA LEU A 5 1.39 2.20 2.93
C LEU A 5 0.29 2.32 4.00
N GLY A 6 -0.95 2.02 3.63
CA GLY A 6 -2.08 2.04 4.56
C GLY A 6 -1.89 1.08 5.73
N TYR A 7 -1.31 -0.09 5.49
CA TYR A 7 -0.96 -1.04 6.55
C TYR A 7 0.19 -0.54 7.44
N ALA A 8 1.24 0.05 6.85
CA ALA A 8 2.34 0.66 7.59
C ALA A 8 1.84 1.77 8.53
N LEU A 9 0.99 2.67 8.03
CA LEU A 9 0.36 3.73 8.84
C LEU A 9 -0.56 3.16 9.93
N PHE A 10 -1.28 2.08 9.64
CA PHE A 10 -2.10 1.39 10.64
C PHE A 10 -1.25 0.84 11.80
N LEU A 11 -0.09 0.24 11.49
CA LEU A 11 0.84 -0.25 12.51
C LEU A 11 1.43 0.90 13.34
N GLN A 12 1.84 2.00 12.69
CA GLN A 12 2.32 3.20 13.37
C GLN A 12 1.27 3.76 14.34
N ARG A 13 0.02 3.90 13.90
CA ARG A 13 -1.09 4.40 14.73
C ARG A 13 -1.42 3.50 15.92
N ARG A 14 -1.04 2.22 15.88
CA ARG A 14 -1.20 1.27 17.00
C ARG A 14 0.03 1.21 17.91
N GLY A 15 0.74 2.33 18.06
CA GLY A 15 1.92 2.41 18.93
C GLY A 15 3.17 1.80 18.31
N GLY A 16 3.28 1.81 16.98
CA GLY A 16 4.46 1.28 16.28
C GLY A 16 4.60 -0.24 16.36
N LEU A 17 3.48 -0.98 16.35
CA LEU A 17 3.51 -2.44 16.31
C LEU A 17 4.34 -2.92 15.11
N THR A 18 5.25 -3.87 15.33
CA THR A 18 6.08 -4.42 14.26
C THR A 18 5.40 -5.61 13.57
N LEU A 19 5.90 -5.98 12.39
CA LEU A 19 5.47 -7.21 11.71
C LEU A 19 5.88 -8.48 12.47
N GLU A 20 7.02 -8.45 13.14
CA GLU A 20 7.48 -9.55 14.01
C GLU A 20 6.48 -9.81 15.15
N GLN A 21 5.96 -8.76 15.78
CA GLN A 21 4.91 -8.88 16.80
C GLN A 21 3.58 -9.42 16.24
N ARG A 22 3.42 -9.47 14.91
CA ARG A 22 2.31 -10.12 14.21
C ARG A 22 2.65 -11.54 13.72
N GLY A 23 3.83 -12.06 14.06
CA GLY A 23 4.29 -13.39 13.67
C GLY A 23 4.89 -13.47 12.27
N LEU A 24 5.27 -12.34 11.66
CA LEU A 24 5.90 -12.29 10.35
C LEU A 24 7.41 -12.08 10.47
N ASP A 25 8.17 -12.87 9.74
CA ASP A 25 9.64 -12.78 9.70
C ASP A 25 10.08 -11.43 9.09
N PRO A 26 10.76 -10.55 9.85
CA PRO A 26 11.13 -9.21 9.39
C PRO A 26 12.18 -9.24 8.27
N THR A 27 12.84 -10.38 8.01
CA THR A 27 13.76 -10.54 6.88
C THR A 27 13.04 -10.82 5.55
N LYS A 28 11.76 -11.22 5.63
CA LYS A 28 10.93 -11.58 4.47
C LYS A 28 9.82 -10.59 4.21
N PHE A 29 9.37 -9.88 5.24
CA PHE A 29 8.23 -8.98 5.16
C PHE A 29 8.60 -7.59 5.67
N VAL A 30 8.11 -6.57 4.96
CA VAL A 30 8.28 -5.16 5.32
C VAL A 30 6.94 -4.44 5.22
N ALA A 31 6.69 -3.54 6.17
CA ALA A 31 5.54 -2.64 6.14
C ALA A 31 6.02 -1.27 5.68
N CYS A 32 6.03 -1.07 4.37
CA CYS A 32 6.41 0.19 3.72
C CYS A 32 5.39 0.55 2.63
N GLY A 33 5.46 1.78 2.13
CA GLY A 33 4.68 2.17 0.95
C GLY A 33 5.10 1.46 -0.34
N GLY A 34 4.33 1.69 -1.41
CA GLY A 34 4.66 1.18 -2.74
C GLY A 34 4.03 -0.13 -3.18
N GLY A 35 3.07 -0.71 -2.44
CA GLY A 35 2.39 -1.94 -2.83
C GLY A 35 0.87 -1.85 -2.83
N PHE A 36 0.22 -2.44 -3.85
CA PHE A 36 -1.24 -2.56 -3.92
C PHE A 36 -1.67 -3.95 -4.41
N PRO A 37 -2.65 -4.59 -3.74
CA PRO A 37 -3.30 -5.79 -4.25
C PRO A 37 -4.23 -5.46 -5.44
N ILE A 38 -4.34 -6.40 -6.38
CA ILE A 38 -5.26 -6.33 -7.52
C ILE A 38 -6.40 -7.32 -7.27
N PHE A 39 -7.62 -6.78 -7.18
CA PHE A 39 -8.83 -7.54 -6.97
C PHE A 39 -9.66 -7.62 -8.25
N ILE A 40 -10.25 -8.80 -8.51
CA ILE A 40 -11.32 -8.97 -9.49
C ILE A 40 -12.60 -9.27 -8.73
N ASP A 41 -13.67 -8.54 -9.08
CA ASP A 41 -14.98 -8.72 -8.46
C ASP A 41 -15.49 -10.16 -8.61
N GLY A 42 -16.09 -10.69 -7.54
CA GLY A 42 -16.53 -12.09 -7.47
C GLY A 42 -15.41 -13.15 -7.41
N ILE A 43 -14.14 -12.80 -7.60
CA ILE A 43 -12.99 -13.75 -7.56
C ILE A 43 -12.10 -13.52 -6.34
N GLY A 44 -11.77 -12.26 -6.04
CA GLY A 44 -10.86 -11.88 -4.96
C GLY A 44 -9.50 -11.39 -5.48
N CYS A 45 -8.47 -11.50 -4.63
CA CYS A 45 -7.11 -11.02 -4.93
C CYS A 45 -6.42 -11.99 -5.90
N VAL A 46 -5.97 -11.47 -7.05
CA VAL A 46 -5.33 -12.28 -8.09
C VAL A 46 -3.87 -11.90 -8.33
N ALA A 47 -3.45 -10.71 -7.92
CA ALA A 47 -2.09 -10.22 -8.09
C ALA A 47 -1.78 -9.09 -7.10
N ALA A 48 -0.53 -8.65 -7.10
CA ALA A 48 -0.09 -7.42 -6.44
C ALA A 48 0.87 -6.68 -7.37
N VAL A 49 0.83 -5.35 -7.33
CA VAL A 49 1.82 -4.49 -8.00
C VAL A 49 2.67 -3.81 -6.94
N MET A 50 3.96 -3.66 -7.24
CA MET A 50 4.92 -3.01 -6.35
C MET A 50 5.78 -2.01 -7.10
N VAL A 51 6.08 -0.89 -6.44
CA VAL A 51 7.06 0.12 -6.81
C VAL A 51 7.96 0.31 -5.60
N SER A 52 9.26 0.43 -5.85
CA SER A 52 10.26 0.62 -4.81
C SER A 52 11.41 1.46 -5.35
N GLY A 53 11.96 2.30 -4.48
CA GLY A 53 13.17 3.08 -4.74
C GLY A 53 13.06 4.56 -4.39
N LEU A 54 11.87 5.01 -4.00
CA LEU A 54 11.61 6.37 -3.51
C LEU A 54 11.28 6.33 -2.00
N THR A 55 10.72 7.41 -1.46
CA THR A 55 10.11 7.36 -0.14
C THR A 55 8.78 6.60 -0.19
N ASP A 56 8.36 5.99 0.93
CA ASP A 56 7.13 5.22 1.04
C ASP A 56 5.89 5.92 0.45
N VAL A 57 5.73 7.21 0.72
CA VAL A 57 4.59 8.00 0.24
C VAL A 57 4.70 8.24 -1.27
N GLU A 58 5.91 8.46 -1.80
CA GLU A 58 6.14 8.66 -3.23
C GLU A 58 5.95 7.37 -4.02
N ASP A 59 6.49 6.23 -3.54
CA ASP A 59 6.29 4.93 -4.17
C ASP A 59 4.79 4.57 -4.24
N HIS A 60 4.04 4.88 -3.19
CA HIS A 60 2.59 4.76 -3.18
C HIS A 60 1.91 5.72 -4.18
N ASP A 61 2.30 7.00 -4.22
CA ASP A 61 1.72 8.02 -5.12
C ASP A 61 1.96 7.68 -6.60
N VAL A 62 3.10 7.06 -6.95
CA VAL A 62 3.34 6.54 -8.30
C VAL A 62 2.24 5.56 -8.72
N LEU A 63 1.91 4.59 -7.87
CA LEU A 63 0.88 3.60 -8.16
C LEU A 63 -0.53 4.22 -8.21
N VAL A 64 -0.85 5.12 -7.28
CA VAL A 64 -2.12 5.86 -7.29
C VAL A 64 -2.31 6.63 -8.60
N ARG A 65 -1.28 7.34 -9.08
CA ARG A 65 -1.32 8.05 -10.37
C ARG A 65 -1.55 7.10 -11.54
N VAL A 66 -0.86 5.97 -11.57
CA VAL A 66 -0.99 4.96 -12.64
C VAL A 66 -2.41 4.39 -12.66
N PHE A 67 -2.95 4.02 -11.49
CA PHE A 67 -4.31 3.48 -11.40
C PHE A 67 -5.38 4.50 -11.76
N ALA A 68 -5.28 5.73 -11.25
CA ALA A 68 -6.20 6.82 -11.57
C ALA A 68 -6.26 7.03 -13.09
N ARG A 69 -5.09 7.10 -13.75
CA ARG A 69 -5.00 7.25 -15.20
C ARG A 69 -5.53 6.03 -15.96
N TYR A 70 -5.17 4.82 -15.53
CA TYR A 70 -5.56 3.58 -16.22
C TYR A 70 -7.06 3.31 -16.12
N LEU A 71 -7.66 3.59 -14.96
CA LEU A 71 -9.08 3.35 -14.68
C LEU A 71 -9.97 4.56 -15.03
N GLY A 72 -9.39 5.72 -15.36
CA GLY A 72 -10.15 6.94 -15.64
C GLY A 72 -10.87 7.50 -14.41
N VAL A 73 -10.27 7.36 -13.23
CA VAL A 73 -10.85 7.84 -11.96
C VAL A 73 -10.25 9.21 -11.63
N GLU A 74 -11.13 10.19 -11.41
CA GLU A 74 -10.77 11.54 -10.96
C GLU A 74 -10.85 11.65 -9.42
N ASP A 75 -10.30 12.73 -8.86
CA ASP A 75 -10.37 13.06 -7.43
C ASP A 75 -9.88 11.97 -6.46
N VAL A 76 -8.84 11.23 -6.85
CA VAL A 76 -8.23 10.21 -5.98
C VAL A 76 -7.48 10.88 -4.82
N PRO A 77 -7.82 10.57 -3.55
CA PRO A 77 -7.11 11.11 -2.38
C PRO A 77 -5.62 10.77 -2.42
N ARG A 78 -4.78 11.70 -1.97
CA ARG A 78 -3.32 11.52 -1.90
C ARG A 78 -2.82 11.77 -0.49
N TYR A 79 -1.79 11.03 -0.11
CA TYR A 79 -1.17 11.22 1.20
C TYR A 79 -0.28 12.48 1.24
N PRO A 80 -0.24 13.20 2.38
CA PRO A 80 -1.08 12.97 3.56
C PRO A 80 -2.54 13.31 3.26
N VAL A 81 -3.44 12.37 3.56
CA VAL A 81 -4.88 12.62 3.43
C VAL A 81 -5.26 13.63 4.53
N PRO A 82 -6.05 14.66 4.20
CA PRO A 82 -6.58 15.61 5.19
C PRO A 82 -7.33 14.92 6.35
#